data_AF-A0A225UN24-F1
#
_entry.id   AF-A0A225UN24-F1
#
_cell.length_a   1.000
_cell.length_b   1.000
_cell.length_c   1.000
_cell.angle_alpha   90.00
_cell.angle_beta   90.00
_cell.angle_gamma   90.00
#
_symmetry.space_group_name_H-M   'P 1'
#
loop_
_entity.id
_entity.type
_entity.pdbx_description
1 polymer ?
#
loop_
_entity_poly.entity_id
_entity_poly.type
_entity_poly.pdbx_seq_one_letter_code
_entity_poly.pdbx_strand_id
1 'polypeptide(L)'
;MPKRVCKQVLRSDKAEKLKLWDENPDWTPTEAAKKLGVSRTTLLGWRGDPKLSADKAPAENGDGFRAKGAGRKHRLEEYECDAIAFYDQRLAEGEPVTHSVMREHCKTKYSAFALKDVLKQHN
;
A
#
# COMPACT_ATOMS: atom_id res chain seq x y z
N MET A 1 -9.86 6.31 26.35
CA MET A 1 -10.21 5.89 24.97
C MET A 1 -10.20 4.35 24.91
N PRO A 2 -11.34 3.68 24.66
CA PRO A 2 -11.32 2.23 24.49
C PRO A 2 -10.50 1.84 23.25
N LYS A 3 -9.63 0.82 23.40
CA LYS A 3 -8.82 0.31 22.29
C LYS A 3 -9.74 -0.29 21.22
N ARG A 4 -9.56 0.10 19.96
CA ARG A 4 -10.32 -0.49 18.85
C ARG A 4 -9.83 -1.92 18.65
N VAL A 5 -10.70 -2.90 18.93
CA VAL A 5 -10.42 -4.31 18.68
C VAL A 5 -10.82 -4.62 17.25
N CYS A 6 -9.87 -5.10 16.45
CA CYS A 6 -10.15 -5.60 15.11
C CYS A 6 -10.94 -6.90 15.22
N LYS A 7 -12.21 -6.90 14.80
CA LYS A 7 -13.01 -8.13 14.70
C LYS A 7 -12.59 -8.86 13.42
N GLN A 8 -11.78 -9.90 13.57
CA GLN A 8 -11.45 -10.83 12.49
C GLN A 8 -12.72 -11.59 12.11
N VAL A 9 -13.18 -11.41 10.86
CA VAL A 9 -14.29 -12.17 10.27
C VAL A 9 -13.68 -13.13 9.25
N LEU A 10 -14.07 -14.41 9.31
CA LEU A 10 -13.58 -15.43 8.40
C LEU A 10 -14.00 -15.11 6.96
N ARG A 11 -13.20 -15.56 5.99
CA ARG A 11 -13.44 -15.27 4.57
C ARG A 11 -14.74 -15.89 4.07
N SER A 12 -15.09 -17.08 4.55
CA SER A 12 -16.36 -17.77 4.29
C SER A 12 -17.56 -16.89 4.68
N ASP A 13 -17.55 -16.38 5.90
CA ASP A 13 -18.66 -15.60 6.46
C ASP A 13 -18.86 -14.28 5.71
N LYS A 14 -17.76 -13.70 5.19
CA LYS A 14 -17.83 -12.51 4.32
C LYS A 14 -18.53 -12.84 3.00
N ALA A 15 -18.16 -13.96 2.38
CA ALA A 15 -18.73 -14.38 1.10
C ALA A 15 -20.21 -14.74 1.25
N GLU A 16 -20.61 -15.44 2.31
CA GLU A 16 -22.02 -15.76 2.59
C GLU A 16 -22.87 -14.50 2.77
N LYS A 17 -22.37 -13.52 3.53
CA LYS A 17 -23.06 -12.25 3.72
C LYS A 17 -23.19 -11.44 2.42
N LEU A 18 -22.18 -11.48 1.56
CA LEU A 18 -22.25 -10.86 0.24
C LEU A 18 -23.26 -11.58 -0.66
N LYS A 19 -23.26 -12.91 -0.67
CA LYS A 19 -24.23 -13.71 -1.42
C LYS A 19 -25.67 -13.41 -0.98
N LEU A 20 -25.91 -13.35 0.33
CA LEU A 20 -27.22 -12.99 0.88
C LEU A 20 -27.65 -11.56 0.47
N TRP A 21 -26.70 -10.63 0.35
CA TRP A 21 -27.00 -9.28 -0.15
C TRP A 21 -27.30 -9.28 -1.65
N ASP A 22 -26.56 -10.04 -2.46
CA ASP A 22 -26.80 -10.13 -3.89
C ASP A 22 -28.14 -10.86 -4.22
N GLU A 23 -28.58 -11.79 -3.36
CA GLU A 23 -29.92 -12.41 -3.41
C GLU A 23 -31.06 -11.46 -3.00
N ASN A 24 -30.74 -10.31 -2.39
CA ASN A 24 -31.71 -9.32 -1.93
C ASN A 24 -31.40 -7.94 -2.55
N PRO A 25 -31.64 -7.74 -3.86
CA PRO A 25 -31.25 -6.54 -4.58
C PRO A 25 -31.97 -5.26 -4.09
N ASP A 26 -33.14 -5.41 -3.45
CA ASP A 26 -33.91 -4.30 -2.89
C ASP A 26 -33.23 -3.65 -1.67
N TRP A 27 -32.27 -4.33 -1.05
CA TRP A 27 -31.60 -3.79 0.13
C TRP A 27 -30.59 -2.73 -0.25
N THR A 28 -30.85 -1.51 0.21
CA THR A 28 -29.84 -0.46 0.14
C THR A 28 -28.59 -0.84 0.94
N PRO A 29 -27.39 -0.29 0.64
CA PRO A 29 -26.17 -0.63 1.37
C PRO A 29 -26.27 -0.40 2.89
N THR A 30 -27.11 0.54 3.32
CA THR A 30 -27.33 0.82 4.74
C THR A 30 -28.24 -0.22 5.39
N GLU A 31 -29.26 -0.71 4.70
CA GLU A 31 -30.16 -1.75 5.18
C GLU A 31 -29.48 -3.11 5.20
N ALA A 32 -28.72 -3.44 4.15
CA ALA A 32 -27.92 -4.66 4.11
C ALA A 32 -26.91 -4.69 5.26
N ALA A 33 -26.22 -3.57 5.52
CA ALA A 33 -25.30 -3.44 6.65
C ALA A 33 -25.99 -3.71 8.00
N LYS A 34 -27.19 -3.15 8.21
CA LYS A 34 -27.99 -3.38 9.42
C LYS A 34 -28.42 -4.85 9.54
N LYS A 35 -28.97 -5.44 8.47
CA LYS A 35 -29.44 -6.83 8.46
C LYS A 35 -28.32 -7.86 8.65
N LEU A 36 -27.14 -7.57 8.09
CA LEU A 36 -25.96 -8.46 8.16
C LEU A 36 -25.10 -8.25 9.41
N GLY A 37 -25.41 -7.23 10.22
CA GLY A 37 -24.66 -6.88 11.44
C GLY A 37 -23.22 -6.41 11.16
N VAL A 38 -23.00 -5.77 10.01
CA VAL A 38 -21.67 -5.31 9.57
C VAL A 38 -21.73 -3.80 9.31
N SER A 39 -20.62 -3.08 9.53
CA SER A 39 -20.59 -1.66 9.19
C SER A 39 -20.73 -1.45 7.68
N ARG A 40 -21.44 -0.42 7.25
CA ARG A 40 -21.64 -0.10 5.82
C ARG A 40 -20.31 0.01 5.05
N THR A 41 -19.32 0.66 5.65
CA THR A 41 -17.98 0.80 5.08
C THR A 41 -17.28 -0.55 4.90
N THR A 42 -17.41 -1.45 5.88
CA THR A 42 -16.83 -2.79 5.81
C THR A 42 -17.52 -3.64 4.74
N LEU A 43 -18.86 -3.59 4.66
CA LEU A 43 -19.63 -4.36 3.69
C LEU A 43 -19.34 -3.91 2.25
N LEU A 44 -19.25 -2.60 2.00
CA LEU A 44 -18.83 -2.07 0.69
C LEU A 44 -17.38 -2.42 0.35
N GLY A 45 -16.49 -2.39 1.35
CA GLY A 45 -15.10 -2.83 1.18
C GLY A 45 -14.99 -4.29 0.78
N TRP A 46 -15.80 -5.18 1.37
CA TRP A 46 -15.85 -6.60 0.96
C TRP A 46 -16.40 -6.77 -0.45
N ARG A 47 -17.41 -5.98 -0.85
CA ARG A 47 -18.01 -6.04 -2.19
C ARG A 47 -17.04 -5.64 -3.30
N GLY A 48 -16.10 -4.75 -3.00
CA GLY A 48 -15.03 -4.36 -3.93
C GLY A 48 -13.85 -5.33 -3.98
N ASP A 49 -13.82 -6.37 -3.14
CA ASP A 49 -12.71 -7.33 -3.11
C ASP A 49 -12.96 -8.45 -4.14
N PRO A 50 -12.13 -8.54 -5.20
CA PRO A 50 -12.28 -9.57 -6.25
C PRO A 50 -12.07 -10.99 -5.72
N LYS A 51 -11.48 -11.16 -4.53
CA LYS A 51 -11.31 -12.46 -3.89
C LYS A 51 -12.58 -12.95 -3.17
N LEU A 52 -13.54 -12.06 -2.95
CA LEU A 52 -14.81 -12.35 -2.26
C LEU A 52 -16.01 -12.30 -3.22
N SER A 53 -15.92 -11.51 -4.28
CA SER A 53 -16.88 -11.44 -5.38
C SER A 53 -16.45 -12.41 -6.48
N ALA A 54 -17.01 -13.62 -6.51
CA ALA A 54 -16.68 -14.62 -7.53
C ALA A 54 -17.17 -14.25 -8.94
N ASP A 55 -18.23 -13.43 -9.04
CA ASP A 55 -18.98 -13.26 -10.30
C ASP A 55 -18.98 -11.83 -10.88
N LYS A 56 -18.35 -10.85 -10.22
CA LYS A 56 -18.24 -9.51 -10.80
C LYS A 56 -16.89 -9.30 -11.46
N ALA A 57 -16.96 -9.01 -12.76
CA ALA A 57 -15.91 -8.29 -13.46
C ALA A 57 -15.50 -7.07 -12.61
N PRO A 58 -14.20 -6.75 -12.51
CA PRO A 58 -13.75 -5.56 -11.80
C PRO A 58 -14.59 -4.38 -12.29
N ALA A 59 -15.21 -3.65 -11.37
CA ALA A 59 -15.91 -2.43 -11.74
C ALA A 59 -14.90 -1.57 -12.50
N GLU A 60 -15.26 -1.15 -13.72
CA GLU A 60 -14.50 -0.20 -14.51
C GLU A 60 -14.14 0.95 -13.56
N ASN A 61 -12.83 1.17 -13.37
CA ASN A 61 -12.30 1.96 -12.26
C ASN A 61 -13.08 3.27 -12.14
N GLY A 62 -14.00 3.34 -11.17
CA GLY A 62 -14.72 4.58 -10.92
C GLY A 62 -13.72 5.67 -10.60
N ASP A 63 -14.06 6.93 -10.86
CA ASP A 63 -13.20 8.13 -10.72
C ASP A 63 -12.46 8.27 -9.36
N GLY A 64 -12.76 7.42 -8.37
CA GLY A 64 -12.05 7.31 -7.10
C GLY A 64 -10.79 6.43 -7.09
N PHE A 65 -10.53 5.60 -8.11
CA PHE A 65 -9.30 4.82 -8.19
C PHE A 65 -8.21 5.62 -8.90
N ARG A 66 -7.19 6.01 -8.13
CA ARG A 66 -5.97 6.62 -8.65
C ARG A 66 -5.27 5.62 -9.58
N ALA A 67 -5.04 6.01 -10.84
CA ALA A 67 -4.27 5.22 -11.78
C ALA A 67 -2.90 4.82 -11.19
N LYS A 68 -2.33 3.70 -11.64
CA LYS A 68 -0.97 3.30 -11.26
C LYS A 68 0.01 4.42 -11.65
N GLY A 69 0.64 5.05 -10.65
CA GLY A 69 1.47 6.25 -10.84
C GLY A 69 0.82 7.59 -10.45
N ALA A 70 -0.46 7.60 -10.07
CA ALA A 70 -1.16 8.81 -9.59
C ALA A 70 -0.89 9.13 -8.10
N GLY A 71 0.27 8.73 -7.59
CA GLY A 71 0.85 9.32 -6.39
C GLY A 71 1.26 10.77 -6.64
N ARG A 72 1.66 11.50 -5.59
CA ARG A 72 2.32 12.80 -5.80
C ARG A 72 3.55 12.53 -6.66
N LYS A 73 3.71 13.25 -7.78
CA LYS A 73 4.92 13.19 -8.59
C LYS A 73 6.10 13.51 -7.67
N HIS A 74 6.93 12.51 -7.38
CA HIS A 74 8.18 12.70 -6.65
C HIS A 74 9.13 13.40 -7.62
N ARG A 75 9.57 14.61 -7.25
CA ARG A 75 10.63 15.29 -7.99
C ARG A 75 11.93 14.74 -7.41
N LEU A 76 12.67 14.01 -8.24
CA LEU A 76 13.98 13.51 -7.83
C LEU A 76 14.88 14.70 -7.50
N GLU A 77 15.50 14.63 -6.34
CA GLU A 77 16.56 15.57 -5.96
C GLU A 77 17.87 15.18 -6.67
N GLU A 78 18.81 16.12 -6.80
CA GLU A 78 20.06 15.91 -7.54
C GLU A 78 20.85 14.68 -7.06
N TYR A 79 20.89 14.45 -5.74
CA TYR A 79 21.57 13.29 -5.16
C TYR A 79 20.91 11.96 -5.50
N GLU A 80 19.59 11.95 -5.74
CA GLU A 80 18.86 10.74 -6.10
C GLU A 80 19.13 10.37 -7.55
N CYS A 81 19.12 11.36 -8.45
CA CYS A 81 19.52 11.17 -9.84
C CYS A 81 20.94 10.62 -9.96
N ASP A 82 21.87 11.17 -9.19
CA ASP A 82 23.26 10.71 -9.15
C ASP A 82 23.41 9.29 -8.61
N ALA A 83 22.71 8.97 -7.52
CA ALA A 83 22.74 7.62 -6.95
C ALA A 83 22.18 6.59 -7.95
N ILE A 84 21.11 6.94 -8.67
CA ILE A 84 20.54 6.10 -9.74
C ILE A 84 21.56 5.91 -10.87
N ALA A 85 22.20 6.98 -11.35
CA ALA A 85 23.19 6.91 -12.41
C ALA A 85 24.40 6.02 -12.03
N PHE A 86 24.88 6.12 -10.78
CA PHE A 86 25.96 5.27 -10.27
C PHE A 86 25.55 3.79 -10.20
N TYR A 87 24.32 3.51 -9.77
CA TYR A 87 23.77 2.15 -9.76
C TYR A 87 23.69 1.57 -11.18
N ASP A 88 23.15 2.33 -12.13
CA ASP A 88 22.99 1.90 -13.52
C ASP A 88 24.33 1.62 -14.20
N GLN A 89 25.35 2.46 -13.94
CA GLN A 89 26.70 2.24 -14.44
C GLN A 89 27.29 0.92 -13.93
N ARG A 90 27.24 0.68 -12.62
CA ARG A 90 27.78 -0.56 -12.01
C ARG A 90 27.02 -1.80 -12.47
N LEU A 91 25.70 -1.69 -12.66
CA LEU A 91 24.89 -2.77 -13.20
C LEU A 91 25.30 -3.11 -14.64
N ALA A 92 25.60 -2.10 -15.47
CA ALA A 92 26.12 -2.30 -16.82
C ALA A 92 27.51 -2.95 -16.84
N GLU A 93 28.34 -2.66 -15.84
CA GLU A 93 29.66 -3.27 -15.62
C GLU A 93 29.57 -4.68 -15.01
N GLY A 94 28.37 -5.15 -14.64
CA GLY A 94 28.13 -6.48 -14.07
C GLY A 94 28.57 -6.60 -12.61
N GLU A 95 28.77 -5.47 -11.92
CA GLU A 95 29.26 -5.45 -10.56
C GLU A 95 28.11 -5.44 -9.53
N PRO A 96 28.24 -6.18 -8.41
CA PRO A 96 27.22 -6.21 -7.37
C PRO A 96 27.17 -4.88 -6.61
N VAL A 97 26.08 -4.13 -6.79
CA VAL A 97 25.84 -2.89 -6.04
C VAL A 97 25.20 -3.22 -4.69
N THR A 98 26.02 -3.30 -3.65
CA THR A 98 25.55 -3.49 -2.27
C THR A 98 25.23 -2.15 -1.60
N HIS A 99 24.43 -2.21 -0.53
CA HIS A 99 24.05 -1.02 0.24
C HIS A 99 25.25 -0.25 0.81
N SER A 100 26.34 -0.92 1.21
CA SER A 100 27.56 -0.25 1.70
C SER A 100 28.22 0.59 0.61
N VAL A 101 28.32 0.06 -0.61
CA VAL A 101 28.92 0.75 -1.76
C VAL A 101 28.10 1.98 -2.14
N MET A 102 26.77 1.85 -2.19
CA MET A 102 25.87 3.00 -2.42
C MET A 102 26.02 4.06 -1.34
N ARG A 103 26.09 3.64 -0.07
CA ARG A 103 26.23 4.55 1.06
C ARG A 103 27.57 5.29 1.03
N GLU A 104 28.65 4.61 0.67
CA GLU A 104 29.97 5.23 0.49
C GLU A 104 29.96 6.24 -0.66
N HIS A 105 29.37 5.89 -1.81
CA HIS A 105 29.21 6.82 -2.94
C HIS A 105 28.45 8.10 -2.52
N CYS A 106 27.32 7.95 -1.82
CA CYS A 106 26.56 9.10 -1.35
C CYS A 106 27.32 9.92 -0.31
N LYS A 107 28.08 9.29 0.59
CA LYS A 107 28.89 9.98 1.61
C LYS A 107 30.06 10.75 1.02
N THR A 108 30.75 10.18 0.03
CA THR A 108 31.92 10.82 -0.60
C THR A 108 31.51 12.01 -1.43
N LYS A 109 30.39 11.91 -2.15
CA LYS A 109 29.90 12.97 -3.04
C LYS A 109 29.15 14.08 -2.30
N TYR A 110 28.44 13.74 -1.21
CA TYR A 110 27.60 14.68 -0.48
C TYR A 110 27.92 14.68 1.02
N SER A 111 28.52 15.77 1.48
CA SER A 111 28.89 15.98 2.89
C SER A 111 27.69 15.93 3.85
N ALA A 112 26.48 16.22 3.37
CA ALA A 112 25.24 16.10 4.14
C ALA A 112 24.92 14.66 4.57
N PHE A 113 25.38 13.65 3.83
CA PHE A 113 25.20 12.23 4.18
C PHE A 113 26.34 11.68 5.05
N ALA A 114 27.40 12.45 5.27
CA ALA A 114 28.41 12.15 6.27
C ALA A 114 27.82 12.43 7.67
N LEU A 115 27.03 11.48 8.17
CA LEU A 115 26.62 11.46 9.57
C LEU A 115 27.88 11.59 10.42
N LYS A 116 27.95 12.64 11.24
CA LYS A 116 28.94 12.70 12.33
C LYS A 116 28.73 11.44 13.17
N ASP A 117 29.79 10.69 13.45
CA ASP A 117 29.73 9.59 14.39
C ASP A 117 29.33 10.17 15.75
N VAL A 118 28.03 10.18 16.04
CA VAL A 118 27.53 10.51 17.35
C VAL A 118 27.88 9.30 18.21
N LEU A 119 29.00 9.42 18.94
CA LEU A 119 29.33 8.56 20.07
C LEU A 119 28.06 8.43 20.91
N LYS A 120 27.44 7.24 20.87
CA LYS A 120 26.34 6.90 21.77
C LYS A 120 26.90 6.94 23.19
N GLN A 121 26.73 8.06 23.87
CA GLN A 121 26.91 8.10 25.30
C GLN A 121 25.71 7.38 25.92
N HIS A 122 25.95 6.14 26.35
CA HIS A 122 25.07 5.46 27.29
C HIS A 122 25.28 6.13 28.65
N ASN A 123 24.26 6.85 29.12
CA ASN A 123 24.03 7.09 30.55
C ASN A 123 22.91 6.17 31.01
#